data_AF-A0A436FDD7-F1
#
_entry.id   AF-A0A436FDD7-F1
#
_cell.length_a   1.000
_cell.length_b   1.000
_cell.length_c   1.000
_cell.angle_alpha   90.00
_cell.angle_beta   90.00
_cell.angle_gamma   90.00
#
_symmetry.space_group_name_H-M   'P 1'
#
loop_
_entity.id
_entity.type
_entity.pdbx_description
1 polymer ?
#
loop_
_entity_poly.entity_id
_entity_poly.type
_entity_poly.pdbx_seq_one_letter_code
_entity_poly.pdbx_strand_id
1 'polypeptide(L)'
;MNAAAGQGAEMADAAQIVLNTIRRPVIMISEEGFITYANADAEDFFRSSANMLARNTLSKLIPFGSPLLTLVDQVRERRAPVNEYRVDVSSPRLGIEKVVDLYVAPVPEYPGSVVVMFQERSMADKIDRQMTHRGAARSVTGLAAMLAHEIKNPLSGIRGAAQLLELSASDEDRALTRLITDETDRIVSLVDRMEVFSDERPIDRYPVNIHVVLDHVKAIAKNGFAKKIKIMEDYDPSLPPVFANRDQLIQVFLNLVKNAAEAIGSDPQG
;
A
#
# COMPACT_ATOMS: atom_id res chain seq x y z
N MET A 1 -2.25 -5.75 63.47
CA MET A 1 -3.01 -5.38 62.26
C MET A 1 -2.24 -4.46 61.29
N ASN A 2 -0.93 -4.20 61.46
CA ASN A 2 -0.15 -3.28 60.59
C ASN A 2 0.67 -3.94 59.45
N ALA A 3 0.81 -5.27 59.43
CA ALA A 3 1.66 -5.96 58.44
C ALA A 3 0.99 -6.13 57.06
N ALA A 4 -0.35 -6.31 57.03
CA ALA A 4 -1.10 -6.50 55.79
C ALA A 4 -1.23 -5.21 54.96
N ALA A 5 -1.25 -4.03 55.61
CA ALA A 5 -1.30 -2.74 54.94
C ALA A 5 0.04 -2.38 54.27
N GLY A 6 1.17 -2.79 54.87
CA GLY A 6 2.52 -2.60 54.30
C GLY A 6 2.77 -3.44 53.04
N GLN A 7 2.36 -4.71 53.05
CA GLN A 7 2.52 -5.61 51.90
C GLN A 7 1.66 -5.19 50.69
N GLY A 8 0.45 -4.66 50.94
CA GLY A 8 -0.41 -4.14 49.86
C GLY A 8 0.16 -2.91 49.16
N ALA A 9 0.80 -2.01 49.92
CA ALA A 9 1.48 -0.83 49.37
C ALA A 9 2.74 -1.22 48.57
N GLU A 10 3.54 -2.17 49.05
CA GLU A 10 4.72 -2.68 48.34
C GLU A 10 4.35 -3.40 47.03
N MET A 11 3.26 -4.18 47.01
CA MET A 11 2.79 -4.84 45.78
C MET A 11 2.19 -3.85 44.77
N ALA A 12 1.49 -2.80 45.23
CA ALA A 12 1.00 -1.74 44.35
C ALA A 12 2.16 -0.98 43.69
N ASP A 13 3.23 -0.73 44.45
CA ASP A 13 4.45 -0.10 43.95
C ASP A 13 5.17 -1.02 42.93
N ALA A 14 5.27 -2.32 43.21
CA ALA A 14 5.81 -3.30 42.27
C ALA A 14 5.03 -3.38 40.95
N ALA A 15 3.69 -3.36 41.01
CA ALA A 15 2.84 -3.37 39.80
C ALA A 15 3.03 -2.09 38.98
N GLN A 16 3.15 -0.93 39.64
CA GLN A 16 3.43 0.34 38.99
C GLN A 16 4.80 0.32 38.30
N ILE A 17 5.83 -0.22 38.98
CA ILE A 17 7.17 -0.38 38.42
C ILE A 17 7.14 -1.28 37.18
N VAL A 18 6.44 -2.41 37.23
CA VAL A 18 6.30 -3.31 36.07
C VAL A 18 5.65 -2.60 34.89
N LEU A 19 4.51 -1.91 35.10
CA LEU A 19 3.80 -1.21 34.03
C LEU A 19 4.61 -0.05 33.43
N ASN A 20 5.42 0.64 34.23
CA ASN A 20 6.33 1.67 33.74
C ASN A 20 7.58 1.09 33.05
N THR A 21 7.90 -0.20 33.26
CA THR A 21 9.05 -0.88 32.64
C THR A 21 8.73 -1.45 31.25
N ILE A 22 7.46 -1.75 30.96
CA ILE A 22 7.01 -2.32 29.67
C ILE A 22 7.19 -1.32 28.50
N ARG A 23 7.44 -0.03 28.77
CA ARG A 23 7.70 1.02 27.76
C ARG A 23 6.57 1.12 26.74
N ARG A 24 5.32 1.08 27.21
CA ARG A 24 4.11 1.18 26.39
C ARG A 24 3.07 2.03 27.10
N PRO A 25 2.40 2.96 26.41
CA PRO A 25 1.29 3.69 26.99
C PRO A 25 0.17 2.73 27.39
N VAL A 26 -0.22 2.75 28.66
CA VAL A 26 -1.34 1.96 29.20
C VAL A 26 -2.25 2.89 29.99
N ILE A 27 -3.55 2.83 29.67
CA ILE A 27 -4.59 3.51 30.44
C ILE A 27 -5.67 2.51 30.88
N MET A 28 -6.32 2.80 32.00
CA MET A 28 -7.58 2.16 32.39
C MET A 28 -8.70 3.18 32.29
N ILE A 29 -9.86 2.73 31.83
CA ILE A 29 -11.05 3.54 31.61
C ILE A 29 -12.18 2.94 32.45
N SER A 30 -12.89 3.75 33.24
CA SER A 30 -14.07 3.33 34.02
C SER A 30 -15.26 3.04 33.12
N GLU A 31 -16.36 2.51 33.66
CA GLU A 31 -17.62 2.30 32.94
C GLU A 31 -18.18 3.61 32.33
N GLU A 32 -18.06 4.72 33.06
CA GLU A 32 -18.51 6.05 32.63
C GLU A 32 -17.56 6.73 31.62
N GLY A 33 -16.44 6.06 31.28
CA GLY A 33 -15.51 6.54 30.26
C GLY A 33 -14.41 7.46 30.78
N PHE A 34 -14.27 7.63 32.10
CA PHE A 34 -13.17 8.38 32.71
C PHE A 34 -11.88 7.58 32.73
N ILE A 35 -10.74 8.24 32.53
CA ILE A 35 -9.45 7.59 32.73
C ILE A 35 -9.21 7.43 34.23
N THR A 36 -9.09 6.20 34.70
CA THR A 36 -8.87 5.88 36.13
C THR A 36 -7.41 5.57 36.44
N TYR A 37 -6.63 5.25 35.42
CA TYR A 37 -5.20 4.96 35.52
C TYR A 37 -4.48 5.36 34.23
N ALA A 38 -3.25 5.86 34.37
CA ALA A 38 -2.32 6.09 33.28
C ALA A 38 -0.89 5.86 33.79
N ASN A 39 -0.09 5.07 33.07
CA ASN A 39 1.33 4.92 33.36
C ASN A 39 2.16 6.09 32.79
N ALA A 40 3.46 6.14 33.10
CA ALA A 40 4.34 7.23 32.68
C ALA A 40 4.38 7.39 31.14
N ASP A 41 4.45 6.29 30.40
CA ASP A 41 4.44 6.34 28.93
C ASP A 41 3.08 6.86 28.38
N ALA A 42 1.97 6.64 29.10
CA ALA A 42 0.69 7.25 28.74
C ALA A 42 0.65 8.75 29.00
N GLU A 43 1.29 9.23 30.08
CA GLU A 43 1.43 10.67 30.30
C GLU A 43 2.22 11.33 29.16
N ASP A 44 3.30 10.68 28.72
CA ASP A 44 4.11 11.13 27.58
C ASP A 44 3.32 11.07 26.26
N PHE A 45 2.60 9.97 26.02
CA PHE A 45 1.80 9.78 24.81
C PHE A 45 0.72 10.85 24.66
N PHE A 46 -0.06 11.07 25.72
CA PHE A 46 -1.15 12.06 25.72
C PHE A 46 -0.67 13.49 26.00
N ARG A 47 0.63 13.67 26.30
CA ARG A 47 1.25 14.95 26.69
C ARG A 47 0.48 15.62 27.84
N SER A 48 0.08 14.83 28.82
CA SER A 48 -0.75 15.27 29.95
C SER A 48 -0.49 14.37 31.14
N SER A 49 -0.37 14.96 32.34
CA SER A 49 -0.16 14.15 33.55
C SER A 49 -1.36 13.27 33.88
N ALA A 50 -1.16 12.19 34.61
CA ALA A 50 -2.17 11.24 35.05
C ALA A 50 -3.29 11.95 35.82
N ASN A 51 -2.95 12.94 36.65
CA ASN A 51 -3.93 13.79 37.36
C ASN A 51 -4.82 14.60 36.41
N MET A 52 -4.29 15.06 35.27
CA MET A 52 -5.06 15.79 34.27
C MET A 52 -5.88 14.84 33.39
N LEU A 53 -5.32 13.68 33.04
CA LEU A 53 -6.01 12.62 32.32
C LEU A 53 -7.21 12.12 33.12
N ALA A 54 -7.06 11.92 34.42
CA ALA A 54 -8.11 11.43 35.30
C ALA A 54 -9.33 12.36 35.44
N ARG A 55 -9.17 13.65 35.10
CA ARG A 55 -10.27 14.64 35.07
C ARG A 55 -11.07 14.62 33.78
N ASN A 56 -10.69 13.79 32.81
CA ASN A 56 -11.27 13.77 31.47
C ASN A 56 -11.79 12.38 31.11
N THR A 57 -12.76 12.36 30.20
CA THR A 57 -13.19 11.14 29.53
C THR A 57 -12.28 10.86 28.34
N LEU A 58 -12.15 9.59 27.95
CA LEU A 58 -11.37 9.21 26.76
C LEU A 58 -11.81 10.01 25.52
N SER A 59 -13.12 10.18 25.33
CA SER A 59 -13.72 10.90 24.20
C SER A 59 -13.29 12.37 24.07
N LYS A 60 -12.79 13.02 25.13
CA LYS A 60 -12.26 14.38 25.08
C LYS A 60 -10.79 14.45 24.63
N LEU A 61 -10.09 13.32 24.63
CA LEU A 61 -8.66 13.24 24.38
C LEU A 61 -8.34 12.71 22.97
N ILE A 62 -9.28 11.99 22.36
CA ILE A 62 -9.17 11.45 21.01
C ILE A 62 -10.21 12.10 20.07
N PRO A 63 -10.00 12.02 18.74
CA PRO A 63 -10.93 12.60 17.77
C PRO A 63 -12.34 11.99 17.85
N PHE A 64 -13.34 12.81 17.51
CA PHE A 64 -14.70 12.32 17.30
C PHE A 64 -14.71 11.26 16.19
N GLY A 65 -15.37 10.14 16.43
CA GLY A 65 -15.42 9.01 15.48
C GLY A 65 -14.15 8.16 15.45
N SER A 66 -13.22 8.33 16.39
CA SER A 66 -12.05 7.45 16.49
C SER A 66 -12.50 5.99 16.69
N PRO A 67 -11.95 5.02 15.93
CA PRO A 67 -12.28 3.60 16.09
C PRO A 67 -12.03 3.07 17.52
N LEU A 68 -11.12 3.71 18.28
CA LEU A 68 -10.86 3.34 19.66
C LEU A 68 -12.11 3.41 20.56
N LEU A 69 -13.01 4.37 20.34
CA LEU A 69 -14.26 4.44 21.12
C LEU A 69 -15.11 3.20 20.87
N THR A 70 -15.29 2.83 19.60
CA THR A 70 -16.04 1.64 19.20
C THR A 70 -15.43 0.35 19.75
N LEU A 71 -14.10 0.26 19.79
CA LEU A 71 -13.41 -0.91 20.36
C LEU A 71 -13.64 -1.04 21.86
N VAL A 72 -13.63 0.07 22.60
CA VAL A 72 -13.92 0.07 24.04
C VAL A 72 -15.35 -0.43 24.29
N ASP A 73 -16.33 0.08 23.55
CA ASP A 73 -17.72 -0.34 23.68
C ASP A 73 -17.89 -1.82 23.29
N GLN A 74 -17.26 -2.27 22.20
CA GLN A 74 -17.26 -3.68 21.79
C GLN A 74 -16.68 -4.61 22.86
N VAL A 75 -15.58 -4.21 23.52
CA VAL A 75 -14.95 -5.01 24.58
C VAL A 75 -15.83 -5.06 25.83
N ARG A 76 -16.51 -3.96 26.19
CA ARG A 76 -17.48 -3.95 27.30
C ARG A 76 -18.64 -4.90 27.05
N GLU A 77 -19.20 -4.88 25.84
CA GLU A 77 -20.32 -5.75 25.46
C GLU A 77 -19.92 -7.22 25.40
N ARG A 78 -18.82 -7.53 24.71
CA ARG A 78 -18.39 -8.91 24.46
C ARG A 78 -17.63 -9.55 25.62
N ARG A 79 -17.10 -8.73 26.54
CA ARG A 79 -16.24 -9.14 27.66
C ARG A 79 -15.06 -10.00 27.21
N ALA A 80 -14.49 -9.69 26.05
CA ALA A 80 -13.35 -10.39 25.47
C ALA A 80 -12.33 -9.38 24.95
N PRO A 81 -11.02 -9.66 25.04
CA PRO A 81 -10.00 -8.75 24.55
C PRO A 81 -10.03 -8.65 23.01
N VAL A 82 -9.66 -7.48 22.50
CA VAL A 82 -9.57 -7.17 21.08
C VAL A 82 -8.20 -6.57 20.77
N ASN A 83 -7.60 -7.03 19.66
CA ASN A 83 -6.46 -6.39 19.05
C ASN A 83 -6.92 -5.70 17.77
N GLU A 84 -6.62 -4.42 17.63
CA GLU A 84 -6.88 -3.68 16.39
C GLU A 84 -5.59 -3.02 15.90
N TYR A 85 -5.35 -3.08 14.60
CA TYR A 85 -4.10 -2.62 14.02
C TYR A 85 -4.31 -1.37 13.19
N ARG A 86 -3.31 -0.47 13.21
CA ARG A 86 -3.32 0.78 12.42
C ARG A 86 -4.51 1.70 12.70
N VAL A 87 -4.87 1.85 13.97
CA VAL A 87 -5.89 2.82 14.36
C VAL A 87 -5.31 4.22 14.33
N ASP A 88 -5.97 5.10 13.58
CA ASP A 88 -5.65 6.52 13.55
C ASP A 88 -6.20 7.20 14.81
N VAL A 89 -5.30 7.72 15.62
CA VAL A 89 -5.61 8.51 16.82
C VAL A 89 -5.07 9.94 16.71
N SER A 90 -4.81 10.41 15.48
CA SER A 90 -4.29 11.75 15.21
C SER A 90 -5.17 12.85 15.78
N SER A 91 -4.59 13.74 16.58
CA SER A 91 -5.30 14.90 17.10
C SER A 91 -4.36 16.10 17.18
N PRO A 92 -4.86 17.35 17.28
CA PRO A 92 -4.02 18.51 17.49
C PRO A 92 -3.08 18.37 18.70
N ARG A 93 -3.46 17.55 19.69
CA ARG A 93 -2.66 17.26 20.89
C ARG A 93 -1.63 16.15 20.65
N LEU A 94 -2.04 15.06 19.99
CA LEU A 94 -1.23 13.86 19.78
C LEU A 94 -0.28 13.95 18.58
N GLY A 95 -0.54 14.88 17.66
CA GLY A 95 0.19 15.06 16.42
C GLY A 95 -0.59 14.61 15.19
N ILE A 96 -0.13 15.06 14.02
CA ILE A 96 -0.63 14.68 12.70
C ILE A 96 -0.05 13.30 12.36
N GLU A 97 -0.86 12.38 11.83
CA GLU A 97 -0.48 10.99 11.46
C GLU A 97 -0.03 10.07 12.63
N LYS A 98 -0.72 10.17 13.77
CA LYS A 98 -0.51 9.27 14.91
C LYS A 98 -1.29 7.97 14.71
N VAL A 99 -0.65 6.99 14.08
CA VAL A 99 -1.20 5.64 13.85
C VAL A 99 -0.59 4.65 14.84
N VAL A 100 -1.44 3.89 15.53
CA VAL A 100 -1.04 2.95 16.60
C VAL A 100 -1.72 1.60 16.44
N ASP A 101 -1.14 0.57 17.03
CA ASP A 101 -1.86 -0.68 17.29
C ASP A 101 -2.43 -0.64 18.71
N LEU A 102 -3.61 -1.20 18.90
CA LEU A 102 -4.36 -1.17 20.14
C LEU A 102 -4.60 -2.59 20.64
N TYR A 103 -4.33 -2.81 21.91
CA TYR A 103 -4.83 -3.94 22.66
C TYR A 103 -5.82 -3.43 23.71
N VAL A 104 -7.05 -3.92 23.64
CA VAL A 104 -8.16 -3.49 24.49
C VAL A 104 -8.67 -4.71 25.23
N ALA A 105 -8.74 -4.68 26.56
CA ALA A 105 -9.14 -5.82 27.38
C ALA A 105 -10.10 -5.39 28.49
N PRO A 106 -11.12 -6.20 28.81
CA PRO A 106 -11.99 -5.92 29.94
C PRO A 106 -11.23 -6.17 31.25
N VAL A 107 -11.66 -5.54 32.33
CA VAL A 107 -11.12 -5.79 33.67
C VAL A 107 -12.16 -6.56 34.49
N PRO A 108 -12.04 -7.90 34.64
CA PRO A 108 -13.07 -8.72 35.28
C PRO A 108 -13.41 -8.28 36.72
N GLU A 109 -12.42 -7.81 37.46
CA GLU A 109 -12.54 -7.35 38.85
C GLU A 109 -13.26 -6.00 38.98
N TYR A 110 -13.29 -5.20 37.89
CA TYR A 110 -13.95 -3.90 37.83
C TYR A 110 -14.92 -3.88 36.63
N PRO A 111 -16.15 -4.39 36.78
CA PRO A 111 -17.13 -4.46 35.71
C PRO A 111 -17.29 -3.13 34.96
N GLY A 112 -17.40 -3.20 33.63
CA GLY A 112 -17.50 -2.01 32.76
C GLY A 112 -16.17 -1.28 32.51
N SER A 113 -15.13 -1.56 33.29
CA SER A 113 -13.80 -0.99 33.10
C SER A 113 -13.00 -1.74 32.04
N VAL A 114 -12.18 -0.99 31.32
CA VAL A 114 -11.39 -1.48 30.18
C VAL A 114 -9.97 -0.94 30.28
N VAL A 115 -8.99 -1.81 30.03
CA VAL A 115 -7.59 -1.41 29.83
C VAL A 115 -7.31 -1.26 28.35
N VAL A 116 -6.63 -0.18 27.99
CA VAL A 116 -6.16 0.10 26.63
C VAL A 116 -4.64 0.24 26.68
N MET A 117 -3.95 -0.61 25.92
CA MET A 117 -2.52 -0.48 25.66
C MET A 117 -2.32 0.01 24.23
N PHE A 118 -1.52 1.06 24.09
CA PHE A 118 -1.12 1.61 22.80
C PHE A 118 0.25 1.07 22.44
N GLN A 119 0.42 0.66 21.19
CA GLN A 119 1.71 0.35 20.62
C GLN A 119 1.99 1.33 19.49
N GLU A 120 2.88 2.28 19.77
CA GLU A 120 3.45 3.12 18.72
C GLU A 120 4.31 2.28 17.80
N ARG A 121 4.16 2.49 16.49
CA ARG A 121 5.05 1.89 15.49
C ARG A 121 6.24 2.81 15.25
N SER A 122 7.44 2.25 15.32
CA SER A 122 8.66 3.01 15.01
C SER A 122 8.72 3.33 13.50
N MET A 123 9.55 4.30 13.12
CA MET A 123 9.88 4.52 11.70
C MET A 123 10.51 3.27 11.07
N ALA A 124 11.23 2.47 11.84
CA ALA A 124 11.77 1.19 11.39
C ALA A 124 10.65 0.19 11.05
N ASP A 125 9.57 0.11 11.83
CA ASP A 125 8.40 -0.74 11.51
C ASP A 125 7.63 -0.27 10.26
N LYS A 126 7.64 1.05 10.01
CA LYS A 126 7.08 1.64 8.78
C LYS A 126 7.95 1.27 7.56
N ILE A 127 9.28 1.29 7.69
CA ILE A 127 10.24 0.93 6.64
C ILE A 127 10.26 -0.59 6.40
N ASP A 128 10.30 -1.38 7.46
CA ASP A 128 10.37 -2.84 7.41
C ASP A 128 9.10 -3.44 6.77
N ARG A 129 7.94 -2.78 6.93
CA ARG A 129 6.71 -3.13 6.20
C ARG A 129 6.62 -2.61 4.78
N GLN A 130 7.19 -1.45 4.45
CA GLN A 130 7.41 -1.10 3.04
C GLN A 130 8.33 -2.12 2.36
N MET A 131 9.30 -2.65 3.11
CA MET A 131 10.20 -3.72 2.67
C MET A 131 9.52 -5.10 2.61
N THR A 132 8.60 -5.46 3.52
CA THR A 132 7.85 -6.73 3.43
C THR A 132 6.75 -6.69 2.38
N HIS A 133 6.10 -5.55 2.12
CA HIS A 133 5.25 -5.40 0.94
C HIS A 133 6.04 -5.48 -0.37
N ARG A 134 7.25 -4.91 -0.40
CA ARG A 134 8.21 -5.16 -1.49
C ARG A 134 8.66 -6.62 -1.53
N GLY A 135 8.82 -7.30 -0.41
CA GLY A 135 9.22 -8.71 -0.32
C GLY A 135 8.14 -9.68 -0.84
N ALA A 136 6.88 -9.48 -0.44
CA ALA A 136 5.75 -10.24 -0.97
C ALA A 136 5.50 -9.95 -2.46
N ALA A 137 5.65 -8.69 -2.89
CA ALA A 137 5.64 -8.33 -4.31
C ALA A 137 6.78 -9.03 -5.05
N ARG A 138 8.03 -8.94 -4.57
CA ARG A 138 9.22 -9.61 -5.14
C ARG A 138 9.05 -11.12 -5.34
N SER A 139 8.42 -11.81 -4.39
CA SER A 139 8.15 -13.26 -4.50
C SER A 139 7.09 -13.60 -5.55
N VAL A 140 6.02 -12.80 -5.68
CA VAL A 140 5.02 -12.95 -6.77
C VAL A 140 5.64 -12.59 -8.12
N THR A 141 6.51 -11.59 -8.11
CA THR A 141 7.16 -11.01 -9.26
C THR A 141 8.15 -11.97 -9.94
N GLY A 142 9.03 -12.64 -9.20
CA GLY A 142 9.95 -13.63 -9.76
C GLY A 142 9.24 -14.88 -10.31
N LEU A 143 8.12 -15.27 -9.70
CA LEU A 143 7.25 -16.35 -10.22
C LEU A 143 6.51 -15.93 -11.49
N ALA A 144 6.08 -14.67 -11.60
CA ALA A 144 5.40 -14.14 -12.79
C ALA A 144 6.27 -14.20 -14.04
N ALA A 145 7.58 -13.89 -13.94
CA ALA A 145 8.51 -13.97 -15.06
C ALA A 145 8.77 -15.43 -15.52
N MET A 146 8.89 -16.36 -14.57
CA MET A 146 9.02 -17.79 -14.88
C MET A 146 7.74 -18.34 -15.56
N LEU A 147 6.57 -18.01 -14.99
CA LEU A 147 5.27 -18.38 -15.55
C LEU A 147 5.02 -17.72 -16.92
N ALA A 148 5.48 -16.48 -17.13
CA ALA A 148 5.36 -15.80 -18.41
C ALA A 148 6.07 -16.58 -19.52
N HIS A 149 7.30 -17.04 -19.27
CA HIS A 149 8.03 -17.90 -20.20
C HIS A 149 7.33 -19.25 -20.41
N GLU A 150 6.79 -19.87 -19.36
CA GLU A 150 6.06 -21.15 -19.46
C GLU A 150 4.71 -21.03 -20.16
N ILE A 151 4.06 -19.85 -20.14
CA ILE A 151 2.80 -19.57 -20.86
C ILE A 151 3.06 -19.21 -22.33
N LYS A 152 4.14 -18.46 -22.64
CA LYS A 152 4.52 -18.11 -24.02
C LYS A 152 4.78 -19.36 -24.88
N ASN A 153 5.31 -20.42 -24.28
CA ASN A 153 5.63 -21.68 -24.96
C ASN A 153 4.40 -22.41 -25.56
N PRO A 154 3.37 -22.77 -24.79
CA PRO A 154 2.16 -23.39 -25.34
C PRO A 154 1.41 -22.45 -26.27
N LEU A 155 1.40 -21.13 -26.02
CA LEU A 155 0.77 -20.15 -26.92
C LEU A 155 1.47 -20.11 -28.29
N SER A 156 2.80 -20.15 -28.33
CA SER A 156 3.54 -20.25 -29.59
C SER A 156 3.18 -21.52 -30.38
N GLY A 157 2.96 -22.64 -29.68
CA GLY A 157 2.50 -23.89 -30.27
C GLY A 157 1.07 -23.81 -30.82
N ILE A 158 0.13 -23.23 -30.07
CA ILE A 158 -1.26 -23.02 -30.50
C ILE A 158 -1.31 -22.12 -31.74
N ARG A 159 -0.54 -21.03 -31.75
CA ARG A 159 -0.40 -20.13 -32.89
C ARG A 159 0.13 -20.86 -34.12
N GLY A 160 1.20 -21.65 -33.97
CA GLY A 160 1.76 -22.43 -35.07
C GLY A 160 0.78 -23.46 -35.64
N ALA A 161 0.02 -24.14 -34.77
CA ALA A 161 -1.01 -25.07 -35.20
C ALA A 161 -2.15 -24.38 -35.94
N ALA A 162 -2.62 -23.22 -35.45
CA ALA A 162 -3.65 -22.43 -36.13
C ALA A 162 -3.20 -21.95 -37.52
N GLN A 163 -1.94 -21.51 -37.66
CA GLN A 163 -1.35 -21.12 -38.94
C GLN A 163 -1.26 -22.30 -39.91
N LEU A 164 -0.88 -23.49 -39.44
CA LEU A 164 -0.84 -24.70 -40.27
C LEU A 164 -2.24 -25.15 -40.71
N LEU A 165 -3.24 -25.01 -39.83
CA LEU A 165 -4.64 -25.27 -40.18
C LEU A 165 -5.15 -24.28 -41.22
N GLU A 166 -4.79 -23.00 -41.12
CA GLU A 166 -5.21 -21.96 -42.07
C GLU A 166 -4.78 -22.27 -43.52
N LEU A 167 -3.62 -22.91 -43.70
CA LEU A 167 -3.11 -23.32 -45.02
C LEU A 167 -4.01 -24.31 -45.74
N SER A 168 -4.75 -25.13 -44.99
CA SER A 168 -5.59 -26.22 -45.50
C SER A 168 -7.09 -26.03 -45.23
N ALA A 169 -7.46 -24.92 -44.58
CA ALA A 169 -8.82 -24.61 -44.15
C ALA A 169 -9.69 -24.09 -45.30
N SER A 170 -10.99 -24.36 -45.22
CA SER A 170 -12.01 -23.71 -46.06
C SER A 170 -12.09 -22.22 -45.75
N ASP A 171 -12.65 -21.40 -46.65
CA ASP A 171 -12.77 -19.94 -46.40
C ASP A 171 -13.61 -19.61 -45.16
N GLU A 172 -14.55 -20.49 -44.78
CA GLU A 172 -15.37 -20.35 -43.57
C GLU A 172 -14.56 -20.67 -42.29
N ASP A 173 -13.69 -21.68 -42.35
CA ASP A 173 -12.81 -22.08 -41.25
C ASP A 173 -11.59 -21.15 -41.08
N ARG A 174 -11.17 -20.46 -42.15
CA ARG A 174 -10.06 -19.48 -42.10
C ARG A 174 -10.36 -18.30 -41.17
N ALA A 175 -11.62 -17.92 -41.03
CA ALA A 175 -12.02 -16.89 -40.07
C ALA A 175 -11.74 -17.36 -38.62
N LEU A 176 -11.94 -18.64 -38.34
CA LEU A 176 -11.69 -19.24 -37.01
C LEU A 176 -10.20 -19.37 -36.72
N THR A 177 -9.38 -19.79 -37.69
CA THR A 177 -7.92 -19.90 -37.50
C THR A 177 -7.27 -18.53 -37.27
N ARG A 178 -7.75 -17.48 -37.93
CA ARG A 178 -7.32 -16.10 -37.69
C ARG A 178 -7.72 -15.62 -36.30
N LEU A 179 -8.95 -15.88 -35.88
CA LEU A 179 -9.42 -15.53 -34.53
C LEU A 179 -8.57 -16.20 -33.43
N ILE A 180 -8.19 -17.47 -33.61
CA ILE A 180 -7.30 -18.18 -32.67
C ILE A 180 -5.92 -17.51 -32.62
N THR A 181 -5.39 -17.11 -33.77
CA THR A 181 -4.09 -16.42 -33.88
C THR A 181 -4.14 -15.06 -33.16
N ASP A 182 -5.18 -14.27 -33.41
CA ASP A 182 -5.37 -12.94 -32.82
C ASP A 182 -5.52 -13.01 -31.30
N GLU A 183 -6.29 -13.98 -30.77
CA GLU A 183 -6.46 -14.15 -29.33
C GLU A 183 -5.17 -14.66 -28.67
N THR A 184 -4.40 -15.50 -29.36
CA THR A 184 -3.09 -15.95 -28.87
C THR A 184 -2.11 -14.78 -28.77
N ASP A 185 -2.04 -13.92 -29.79
CA ASP A 185 -1.20 -12.72 -29.78
C ASP A 185 -1.66 -11.72 -28.71
N ARG A 186 -2.98 -11.61 -28.47
CA ARG A 186 -3.53 -10.82 -27.38
C ARG A 186 -3.09 -11.34 -26.01
N ILE A 187 -3.13 -12.65 -25.77
CA ILE A 187 -2.69 -13.24 -24.50
C ILE A 187 -1.18 -13.02 -24.30
N VAL A 188 -0.36 -13.19 -25.35
CA VAL A 188 1.08 -12.87 -25.29
C VAL A 188 1.29 -11.42 -24.88
N SER A 189 0.55 -10.47 -25.45
CA SER A 189 0.66 -9.04 -25.07
C SER A 189 0.23 -8.75 -23.62
N LEU A 190 -0.69 -9.55 -23.06
CA LEU A 190 -1.09 -9.44 -21.65
C LEU A 190 0.02 -9.97 -20.73
N VAL A 191 0.62 -11.10 -21.10
CA VAL A 191 1.75 -11.70 -20.38
C VAL A 191 2.98 -10.78 -20.41
N ASP A 192 3.31 -10.19 -21.57
CA ASP A 192 4.42 -9.23 -21.69
C ASP A 192 4.25 -8.02 -20.77
N ARG A 193 3.01 -7.50 -20.66
CA ARG A 193 2.71 -6.40 -19.73
C ARG A 193 2.89 -6.79 -18.27
N MET A 194 2.59 -8.04 -17.89
CA MET A 194 2.84 -8.54 -16.54
C MET A 194 4.35 -8.68 -16.25
N GLU A 195 5.15 -9.08 -17.24
CA GLU A 195 6.60 -9.24 -17.11
C GLU A 195 7.32 -7.89 -16.85
N VAL A 196 6.84 -6.79 -17.45
CA VAL A 196 7.40 -5.44 -17.24
C VAL A 196 7.24 -4.94 -15.80
N PHE A 197 6.18 -5.36 -15.09
CA PHE A 197 6.04 -5.08 -13.65
C PHE A 197 6.98 -5.92 -12.79
N SER A 198 7.68 -6.89 -13.40
CA SER A 198 8.47 -7.90 -12.70
C SER A 198 9.98 -7.77 -12.76
N ASP A 199 10.51 -6.96 -13.66
CA ASP A 199 11.95 -6.82 -13.79
C ASP A 199 12.51 -5.79 -12.78
N GLU A 200 12.95 -6.28 -11.61
CA GLU A 200 13.65 -5.48 -10.59
C GLU A 200 15.17 -5.37 -10.84
N ARG A 201 15.68 -5.78 -12.01
CA ARG A 201 17.10 -5.58 -12.33
C ARG A 201 17.43 -4.08 -12.26
N PRO A 202 18.63 -3.71 -11.73
CA PRO A 202 19.07 -2.32 -11.76
C PRO A 202 18.98 -1.82 -13.20
N ILE A 203 18.12 -0.84 -13.43
CA ILE A 203 17.95 -0.24 -14.75
C ILE A 203 19.20 0.57 -15.02
N ASP A 204 20.02 0.16 -15.98
CA ASP A 204 21.18 0.92 -16.39
C ASP A 204 20.74 2.29 -16.93
N ARG A 205 21.23 3.35 -16.29
CA ARG A 205 20.95 4.75 -16.63
C ARG A 205 22.20 5.40 -17.16
N TYR A 206 22.04 6.17 -18.22
CA TYR A 206 23.10 6.96 -18.82
C TYR A 206 22.56 8.35 -19.17
N PRO A 207 23.43 9.34 -19.43
CA PRO A 207 23.00 10.61 -19.99
C PRO A 207 22.32 10.40 -21.36
N VAL A 208 21.03 10.68 -21.45
CA VAL A 208 20.21 10.51 -22.66
C VAL A 208 19.74 11.87 -23.15
N ASN A 209 19.94 12.14 -24.44
CA ASN A 209 19.31 13.30 -25.09
C ASN A 209 17.82 13.02 -25.31
N ILE A 210 16.96 13.74 -24.59
CA ILE A 210 15.51 13.54 -24.62
C ILE A 210 14.90 13.81 -26.01
N HIS A 211 15.46 14.72 -26.80
CA HIS A 211 14.95 15.05 -28.13
C HIS A 211 15.05 13.85 -29.07
N VAL A 212 16.16 13.10 -29.02
CA VAL A 212 16.35 11.88 -29.82
C VAL A 212 15.31 10.81 -29.48
N VAL A 213 14.94 10.70 -28.20
CA VAL A 213 13.90 9.79 -27.74
C VAL A 213 12.53 10.21 -28.29
N LEU A 214 12.16 11.48 -28.11
CA LEU A 214 10.88 12.01 -28.55
C LEU A 214 10.72 11.97 -30.08
N ASP A 215 11.79 12.25 -30.83
CA ASP A 215 11.80 12.13 -32.30
C ASP A 215 11.55 10.70 -32.76
N HIS A 216 12.15 9.72 -32.07
CA HIS A 216 11.93 8.32 -32.36
C HIS A 216 10.48 7.90 -32.08
N VAL A 217 9.93 8.28 -30.93
CA VAL A 217 8.53 8.03 -30.55
C VAL A 217 7.57 8.65 -31.57
N LYS A 218 7.81 9.90 -31.97
CA LYS A 218 7.05 10.63 -32.97
C LYS A 218 7.05 9.91 -34.33
N ALA A 219 8.21 9.42 -34.77
CA ALA A 219 8.34 8.69 -36.03
C ALA A 219 7.51 7.39 -36.01
N ILE A 220 7.56 6.64 -34.91
CA ILE A 220 6.75 5.42 -34.74
C ILE A 220 5.26 5.78 -34.74
N ALA A 221 4.85 6.80 -33.97
CA ALA A 221 3.45 7.21 -33.86
C ALA A 221 2.87 7.64 -35.21
N LYS A 222 3.58 8.49 -35.98
CA LYS A 222 3.14 8.97 -37.31
C LYS A 222 3.02 7.85 -38.34
N ASN A 223 3.83 6.80 -38.25
CA ASN A 223 3.76 5.66 -39.15
C ASN A 223 2.76 4.59 -38.70
N GLY A 224 2.25 4.67 -37.46
CA GLY A 224 1.33 3.70 -36.89
C GLY A 224 0.02 4.32 -36.43
N PHE A 225 -0.20 4.31 -35.12
CA PHE A 225 -1.49 4.59 -34.48
C PHE A 225 -1.91 6.07 -34.52
N ALA A 226 -1.00 7.00 -34.81
CA ALA A 226 -1.28 8.44 -34.87
C ALA A 226 -1.16 9.02 -36.30
N LYS A 227 -1.29 8.19 -37.34
CA LYS A 227 -1.04 8.57 -38.75
C LYS A 227 -1.84 9.79 -39.25
N LYS A 228 -3.04 10.01 -38.72
CA LYS A 228 -3.93 11.13 -39.12
C LYS A 228 -3.98 12.25 -38.07
N ILE A 229 -3.22 12.15 -36.99
CA ILE A 229 -3.25 13.09 -35.86
C ILE A 229 -2.09 14.09 -36.03
N LYS A 230 -2.40 15.38 -35.86
CA LYS A 230 -1.39 16.43 -35.89
C LYS A 230 -0.58 16.42 -34.59
N ILE A 231 0.71 16.10 -34.68
CA ILE A 231 1.65 16.19 -33.56
C ILE A 231 2.40 17.53 -33.66
N MET A 232 2.30 18.36 -32.62
CA MET A 232 3.04 19.62 -32.49
C MET A 232 4.20 19.45 -31.53
N GLU A 233 5.33 20.07 -31.87
CA GLU A 233 6.57 20.01 -31.09
C GLU A 233 6.83 21.37 -30.47
N ASP A 234 6.89 21.41 -29.14
CA ASP A 234 7.24 22.59 -28.37
C ASP A 234 8.25 22.16 -27.31
N TYR A 235 9.52 22.29 -27.65
CA TYR A 235 10.63 21.85 -26.80
C TYR A 235 11.61 23.00 -26.63
N ASP A 236 12.18 23.11 -25.43
CA ASP A 236 13.35 23.96 -25.19
C ASP A 236 14.61 23.22 -25.72
N PRO A 237 15.32 23.76 -26.74
CA PRO A 237 16.50 23.10 -27.31
C PRO A 237 17.71 23.08 -26.37
N SER A 238 17.68 23.84 -25.27
CA SER A 238 18.79 23.95 -24.31
C SER A 238 18.75 22.90 -23.20
N LEU A 239 17.75 22.00 -23.21
CA LEU A 239 17.58 21.00 -22.15
C LEU A 239 18.80 20.07 -22.04
N PRO A 240 19.35 19.89 -20.83
CA PRO A 240 20.48 19.00 -20.62
C PRO A 240 20.07 17.52 -20.78
N PRO A 241 21.03 16.62 -21.04
CA PRO A 241 20.78 15.18 -21.04
C PRO A 241 20.18 14.69 -19.72
N VAL A 242 19.19 13.81 -19.80
CA VAL A 242 18.53 13.19 -18.63
C VAL A 242 19.20 11.88 -18.26
N PHE A 243 19.40 11.63 -16.97
CA PHE A 243 20.02 10.38 -16.50
C PHE A 243 18.97 9.27 -16.41
N ALA A 244 18.82 8.50 -17.49
CA ALA A 244 17.72 7.55 -17.68
C ALA A 244 18.11 6.37 -18.57
N ASN A 245 17.22 5.38 -18.67
CA ASN A 245 17.29 4.33 -19.67
C ASN A 245 16.51 4.75 -20.92
N ARG A 246 17.18 4.75 -22.08
CA ARG A 246 16.62 5.23 -23.34
C ARG A 246 15.36 4.45 -23.75
N ASP A 247 15.39 3.13 -23.66
CA ASP A 247 14.32 2.28 -24.19
C ASP A 247 13.08 2.34 -23.30
N GLN A 248 13.24 2.45 -21.98
CA GLN A 248 12.13 2.70 -21.08
C GLN A 248 11.47 4.05 -21.32
N LEU A 249 12.25 5.11 -21.57
CA LEU A 249 11.67 6.40 -21.92
C LEU A 249 10.85 6.31 -23.21
N ILE A 250 11.36 5.62 -24.25
CA ILE A 250 10.62 5.36 -25.49
C ILE A 250 9.29 4.67 -25.18
N GLN A 251 9.30 3.63 -24.35
CA GLN A 251 8.09 2.88 -23.99
C GLN A 251 7.06 3.74 -23.26
N VAL A 252 7.50 4.54 -22.27
CA VAL A 252 6.63 5.47 -21.54
C VAL A 252 5.98 6.46 -22.49
N PHE A 253 6.77 7.13 -23.33
CA PHE A 253 6.23 8.12 -24.26
C PHE A 253 5.34 7.49 -25.35
N LEU A 254 5.67 6.31 -25.88
CA LEU A 254 4.78 5.60 -26.80
C LEU A 254 3.43 5.29 -26.18
N ASN A 255 3.39 4.84 -24.92
CA ASN A 255 2.14 4.58 -24.22
C ASN A 255 1.33 5.86 -24.00
N LEU A 256 1.98 6.97 -23.62
CA LEU A 256 1.28 8.25 -23.44
C LEU A 256 0.70 8.77 -24.76
N VAL A 257 1.48 8.73 -25.84
CA VAL A 257 1.03 9.19 -27.17
C VAL A 257 -0.06 8.28 -27.71
N LYS A 258 0.01 6.96 -27.45
CA LYS A 258 -1.05 6.01 -27.82
C LYS A 258 -2.34 6.30 -27.08
N ASN A 259 -2.28 6.48 -25.76
CA ASN A 259 -3.46 6.83 -24.95
C ASN A 259 -4.07 8.15 -25.41
N ALA A 260 -3.24 9.15 -25.75
CA ALA A 260 -3.72 10.42 -26.31
C ALA A 260 -4.40 10.23 -27.67
N ALA A 261 -3.83 9.42 -28.57
CA ALA A 261 -4.42 9.12 -29.87
C ALA A 261 -5.77 8.40 -29.74
N GLU A 262 -5.88 7.44 -28.83
CA GLU A 262 -7.13 6.74 -28.53
C GLU A 262 -8.19 7.66 -27.93
N ALA A 263 -7.79 8.61 -27.08
CA ALA A 263 -8.70 9.58 -26.47
C ALA A 263 -9.26 10.60 -27.47
N ILE A 264 -8.45 11.05 -28.44
CA ILE A 264 -8.84 11.99 -29.50
C ILE A 264 -9.83 11.34 -30.50
N GLY A 265 -9.75 10.02 -30.69
CA GLY A 265 -10.69 9.28 -31.52
C GLY A 265 -10.68 9.72 -33.00
N SER A 266 -11.84 10.11 -33.54
CA SER A 266 -12.00 10.48 -34.96
C SER A 266 -11.79 11.96 -35.26
N ASP A 267 -11.56 12.79 -34.24
CA ASP A 267 -11.36 14.24 -34.44
C ASP A 267 -9.90 14.53 -34.82
N PRO A 268 -9.60 15.00 -36.03
CA PRO A 268 -8.22 15.29 -36.44
C PRO A 268 -7.61 16.51 -35.72
N GLN A 269 -8.40 17.29 -34.97
CA GLN A 269 -7.98 18.54 -34.33
C GLN A 269 -7.82 18.47 -32.80
N GLY A 270 -8.23 17.35 -32.17
CA GLY A 270 -8.15 17.15 -30.72
C GLY A 270 -9.46 17.41 -30.01
#